data_AF-A0AA50E250-F1
#
_entry.id   AF-A0AA50E250-F1
#
_cell.length_a   1.000
_cell.length_b   1.000
_cell.length_c   1.000
_cell.angle_alpha   90.00
_cell.angle_beta   90.00
_cell.angle_gamma   90.00
#
_symmetry.space_group_name_H-M   'P 1'
#
loop_
_entity.id
_entity.type
_entity.pdbx_description
1 polymer ?
#
loop_
_entity_poly.entity_id
_entity_poly.type
_entity_poly.pdbx_seq_one_letter_code
_entity_poly.pdbx_strand_id
1 'polypeptide(L)'
;MGGTLDYADYAFTTSYESVGGFFDALGNRIPPDPNGQGGVSDTDSFNVLGKLGINMTDEQRLQITINHFQATQNTDFTVDPSITAIAGRQRSQAIDGLDLDTPQTSNNTVVSLDYSHSNVLNGNLKGQIYYRDYLTRFFPFDGRASVSLGNSIFQSEIDSTEWGGRLQLDTP
;
A
#
# COMPACT_ATOMS: atom_id res chain seq x y z
N MET A 1 10.01 -16.13 -9.12
CA MET A 1 10.78 -17.39 -9.09
C MET A 1 10.15 -18.34 -8.07
N GLY A 2 10.23 -19.64 -8.25
CA GLY A 2 9.69 -20.60 -7.29
C GLY A 2 10.00 -22.03 -7.67
N GLY A 3 9.79 -22.95 -6.74
CA GLY A 3 10.04 -24.37 -6.95
C GLY A 3 9.53 -25.23 -5.81
N THR A 4 9.61 -26.55 -6.02
CA THR A 4 9.23 -27.58 -5.07
C THR A 4 10.41 -28.52 -4.85
N LEU A 5 10.61 -28.96 -3.61
CA LEU A 5 11.70 -29.79 -3.11
C LEU A 5 11.10 -30.81 -2.14
N ASP A 6 10.75 -32.00 -2.64
CA ASP A 6 10.12 -33.09 -1.86
C ASP A 6 9.01 -32.60 -0.91
N TYR A 7 9.34 -32.40 0.36
CA TYR A 7 8.44 -31.97 1.43
C TYR A 7 8.32 -30.44 1.59
N ALA A 8 8.94 -29.64 0.72
CA ALA A 8 8.94 -28.18 0.80
C ALA A 8 8.66 -27.50 -0.55
N ASP A 9 8.14 -26.28 -0.52
CA ASP A 9 7.98 -25.43 -1.69
C ASP A 9 8.25 -23.97 -1.32
N TYR A 10 8.69 -23.20 -2.32
CA TYR A 10 9.00 -21.80 -2.11
C TYR A 10 8.62 -20.96 -3.33
N ALA A 11 8.30 -19.70 -3.08
CA ALA A 11 8.11 -18.71 -4.10
C ALA A 11 8.70 -17.37 -3.65
N PHE A 12 9.26 -16.64 -4.61
CA PHE A 12 9.80 -15.31 -4.40
C PHE A 12 9.48 -14.44 -5.61
N THR A 13 8.95 -13.25 -5.37
CA THR A 13 8.62 -12.27 -6.40
C THR A 13 9.13 -10.91 -5.98
N THR A 14 9.71 -10.19 -6.92
CA THR A 14 10.00 -8.77 -6.78
C THR A 14 9.44 -8.04 -7.99
N SER A 15 8.95 -6.83 -7.78
CA SER A 15 8.53 -5.94 -8.86
C SER A 15 8.89 -4.51 -8.51
N TYR A 16 9.16 -3.72 -9.55
CA TYR A 16 9.35 -2.28 -9.48
C TYR A 16 8.57 -1.66 -10.64
N GLU A 17 7.90 -0.55 -10.37
CA GLU A 17 7.13 0.21 -11.34
C GLU A 17 7.40 1.69 -11.11
N SER A 18 7.64 2.42 -12.18
CA SER A 18 7.77 3.87 -12.18
C SER A 18 6.74 4.44 -13.14
N VAL A 19 5.84 5.26 -12.61
CA VAL A 19 4.77 5.90 -13.37
C VAL A 19 5.11 7.38 -13.48
N GLY A 20 5.19 7.88 -14.72
CA GLY A 20 5.41 9.31 -14.97
C GLY A 20 4.13 10.15 -14.86
N GLY A 21 4.28 11.43 -15.15
CA GLY A 21 3.16 12.37 -15.22
C GLY A 21 2.14 12.03 -16.32
N PHE A 22 0.86 12.26 -16.03
CA PHE A 22 -0.20 12.17 -17.04
C PHE A 22 -0.43 13.50 -17.75
N PHE A 23 -0.84 13.43 -19.01
CA PHE A 23 -1.14 14.58 -19.85
C PHE A 23 -2.45 14.36 -20.59
N ASP A 24 -3.20 15.44 -20.78
CA ASP A 24 -4.42 15.39 -21.60
C ASP A 24 -4.13 15.46 -23.10
N ALA A 25 -5.18 15.35 -23.91
CA ALA A 25 -5.09 15.36 -25.38
C ALA A 25 -4.52 16.66 -25.97
N LEU A 26 -4.49 17.74 -25.18
CA LEU A 26 -3.90 19.03 -25.57
C LEU A 26 -2.45 19.17 -25.07
N GLY A 27 -1.88 18.11 -24.49
CA GLY A 27 -0.52 18.08 -23.97
C GLY A 27 -0.35 18.80 -22.62
N ASN A 28 -1.44 19.10 -21.91
CA ASN A 28 -1.34 19.76 -20.61
C ASN A 28 -1.25 18.72 -19.51
N ARG A 29 -0.37 18.95 -18.54
CA ARG A 29 -0.17 18.05 -17.41
C ARG A 29 -1.43 17.99 -16.55
N ILE A 30 -1.84 16.79 -16.20
CA ILE A 30 -2.91 16.53 -15.24
C ILE A 30 -2.28 16.57 -13.83
N PRO A 31 -2.87 17.29 -12.86
CA PRO A 31 -2.33 17.32 -11.51
C PRO A 31 -2.15 15.91 -10.92
N PRO A 32 -1.01 15.62 -10.28
CA PRO A 32 -0.71 14.27 -9.76
C PRO A 32 -1.65 13.81 -8.65
N ASP A 33 -2.13 14.75 -7.85
CA ASP A 33 -3.10 14.53 -6.78
C ASP A 33 -4.11 15.69 -6.72
N PRO A 34 -5.14 15.69 -7.59
CA PRO A 34 -6.08 16.80 -7.68
C PRO A 34 -7.02 16.91 -6.48
N ASN A 35 -7.06 15.90 -5.60
CA ASN A 35 -8.00 15.84 -4.47
C ASN A 35 -7.31 15.67 -3.10
N GLY A 36 -5.97 15.71 -3.05
CA GLY A 36 -5.20 15.48 -1.82
C GLY A 36 -5.34 14.07 -1.23
N GLN A 37 -5.74 13.08 -2.05
CA GLN A 37 -6.00 11.70 -1.63
C GLN A 37 -5.00 10.70 -2.21
N GLY A 38 -3.97 11.19 -2.89
CA GLY A 38 -2.98 10.42 -3.60
C GLY A 38 -3.31 10.20 -5.08
N GLY A 39 -2.34 9.64 -5.78
CA GLY A 39 -2.46 9.24 -7.17
C GLY A 39 -1.31 8.31 -7.54
N VAL A 40 -1.34 7.85 -8.80
CA VAL A 40 -0.25 7.04 -9.36
C VAL A 40 0.68 7.86 -10.25
N SER A 41 0.35 9.12 -10.55
CA SER A 41 1.22 10.00 -11.34
C SER A 41 2.51 10.28 -10.58
N ASP A 42 3.67 10.16 -11.23
CA ASP A 42 4.97 10.46 -10.62
C ASP A 42 5.27 9.57 -9.40
N THR A 43 4.82 8.32 -9.46
CA THR A 43 4.94 7.36 -8.37
C THR A 43 5.93 6.27 -8.74
N ASP A 44 6.90 6.07 -7.85
CA ASP A 44 7.75 4.88 -7.84
C ASP A 44 7.18 3.88 -6.84
N SER A 45 7.01 2.63 -7.25
CA SER A 45 6.58 1.56 -6.37
C SER A 45 7.46 0.33 -6.49
N PHE A 46 7.64 -0.37 -5.38
CA PHE A 46 8.29 -1.66 -5.36
C PHE A 46 7.55 -2.64 -4.45
N ASN A 47 7.66 -3.92 -4.78
CA ASN A 47 7.08 -4.99 -4.00
C ASN A 47 8.06 -6.15 -3.90
N VAL A 48 8.12 -6.77 -2.73
CA VAL A 48 8.84 -8.02 -2.49
C VAL A 48 7.90 -8.98 -1.77
N LEU A 49 7.79 -10.19 -2.30
CA LEU A 49 7.02 -11.28 -1.73
C LEU A 49 7.93 -12.50 -1.59
N GLY A 50 7.97 -13.07 -0.41
CA GLY A 50 8.60 -14.36 -0.13
C GLY A 50 7.58 -15.31 0.49
N LYS A 51 7.63 -16.57 0.09
CA LYS A 51 6.78 -17.63 0.60
C LYS A 51 7.57 -18.92 0.72
N LEU A 52 7.46 -19.59 1.85
CA LEU A 52 8.05 -20.90 2.11
C LEU A 52 7.03 -21.79 2.80
N GLY A 53 6.80 -22.97 2.24
CA GLY A 53 5.92 -23.99 2.79
C GLY A 53 6.67 -25.29 3.05
N ILE A 54 6.30 -25.97 4.13
CA ILE A 54 6.88 -27.24 4.57
C ILE A 54 5.72 -28.17 4.94
N ASN A 55 5.64 -29.32 4.26
CA ASN A 55 4.80 -30.44 4.62
C ASN A 55 5.54 -31.24 5.70
N MET A 56 5.06 -31.16 6.95
CA MET A 56 5.67 -31.86 8.09
C MET A 56 5.28 -33.34 8.09
N THR A 57 4.06 -33.64 7.63
CA THR A 57 3.55 -34.99 7.32
C THR A 57 2.66 -34.88 6.08
N ASP A 58 2.05 -35.99 5.64
CA ASP A 58 1.07 -35.98 4.55
C ASP A 58 -0.21 -35.19 4.89
N GLU A 59 -0.46 -34.97 6.18
CA GLU A 59 -1.64 -34.25 6.70
C GLU A 59 -1.33 -32.86 7.24
N GLN A 60 -0.06 -32.55 7.51
CA GLN A 60 0.34 -31.34 8.23
C GLN A 60 1.24 -30.44 7.39
N ARG A 61 0.90 -29.16 7.35
CA ARG A 61 1.69 -28.15 6.63
C ARG A 61 1.85 -26.88 7.45
N LEU A 62 3.07 -26.34 7.42
CA LEU A 62 3.43 -25.04 7.94
C LEU A 62 3.88 -24.14 6.78
N GLN A 63 3.48 -22.88 6.78
CA GLN A 63 3.83 -21.94 5.72
C GLN A 63 4.08 -20.55 6.29
N ILE A 64 5.18 -19.92 5.89
CA ILE A 64 5.46 -18.52 6.17
C ILE A 64 5.35 -17.71 4.87
N THR A 65 4.69 -16.55 4.98
CA THR A 65 4.61 -15.57 3.89
C THR A 65 5.07 -14.21 4.41
N ILE A 66 5.93 -13.55 3.66
CA ILE A 66 6.41 -12.19 3.94
C ILE A 66 6.13 -11.36 2.69
N ASN A 67 5.46 -10.23 2.86
CA ASN A 67 5.26 -9.26 1.80
C ASN A 67 5.65 -7.87 2.29
N HIS A 68 6.33 -7.11 1.43
CA HIS A 68 6.62 -5.71 1.65
C HIS A 68 6.32 -4.94 0.37
N PHE A 69 5.42 -3.99 0.45
CA PHE A 69 5.03 -3.09 -0.63
C PHE A 69 5.33 -1.65 -0.21
N GLN A 70 5.94 -0.88 -1.09
CA GLN A 70 6.09 0.57 -0.92
C GLN A 70 5.76 1.28 -2.22
N ALA A 71 5.05 2.40 -2.13
CA ALA A 71 4.83 3.35 -3.21
C ALA A 71 5.07 4.77 -2.70
N THR A 72 5.84 5.55 -3.42
CA THR A 72 6.17 6.94 -3.09
C THR A 72 5.87 7.82 -4.30
N GLN A 73 4.97 8.78 -4.11
CA GLN A 73 4.64 9.78 -5.13
C GLN A 73 5.57 10.98 -4.96
N ASN A 74 6.52 11.14 -5.87
CA ASN A 74 7.51 12.20 -5.85
C ASN A 74 7.28 13.14 -7.03
N THR A 75 6.65 14.28 -6.76
CA THR A 75 6.22 15.22 -7.79
C THR A 75 6.55 16.65 -7.41
N ASP A 76 7.01 17.42 -8.41
CA ASP A 76 7.23 18.87 -8.30
C ASP A 76 5.97 19.68 -8.66
N PHE A 77 4.84 19.00 -8.88
CA PHE A 77 3.60 19.59 -9.38
C PHE A 77 2.43 19.39 -8.42
N THR A 78 1.54 20.38 -8.35
CA THR A 78 0.27 20.34 -7.61
C THR A 78 -0.88 20.97 -8.41
N VAL A 79 -2.11 20.90 -7.89
CA VAL A 79 -3.25 21.65 -8.43
C VAL A 79 -3.01 23.15 -8.27
N ASP A 80 -3.26 23.93 -9.32
CA ASP A 80 -3.27 25.39 -9.22
C ASP A 80 -4.44 25.85 -8.33
N PRO A 81 -4.21 26.43 -7.14
CA PRO A 81 -5.30 26.84 -6.27
C PRO A 81 -6.11 28.02 -6.86
N SER A 82 -5.55 28.78 -7.80
CA SER A 82 -6.20 29.95 -8.40
C SER A 82 -7.45 29.58 -9.20
N ILE A 83 -7.49 28.38 -9.79
CA ILE A 83 -8.64 27.90 -10.56
C ILE A 83 -9.88 27.71 -9.67
N THR A 84 -9.69 27.45 -8.37
CA THR A 84 -10.77 27.29 -7.39
C THR A 84 -11.48 28.62 -7.09
N ALA A 85 -10.81 29.76 -7.33
CA ALA A 85 -11.40 31.08 -7.14
C ALA A 85 -12.30 31.53 -8.30
N ILE A 86 -12.24 30.85 -9.45
CA ILE A 86 -13.00 31.21 -10.64
C ILE A 86 -14.36 30.50 -10.60
N ALA A 87 -15.45 31.26 -10.70
CA ALA A 87 -16.81 30.72 -10.63
C ALA A 87 -17.11 29.71 -11.75
N GLY A 88 -17.88 28.67 -11.42
CA GLY A 88 -18.29 27.62 -12.36
C GLY A 88 -17.24 26.51 -12.50
N ARG A 89 -17.51 25.56 -13.41
CA ARG A 89 -16.61 24.42 -13.64
C ARG A 89 -15.37 24.88 -14.38
N GLN A 90 -14.23 24.84 -13.70
CA GLN A 90 -12.94 25.09 -14.32
C GLN A 90 -12.26 23.80 -14.77
N ARG A 91 -11.37 23.95 -15.75
CA ARG A 91 -10.42 22.91 -16.10
C ARG A 91 -9.38 22.79 -14.98
N SER A 92 -9.04 21.57 -14.61
CA SER A 92 -7.95 21.30 -13.67
C SER A 92 -6.62 21.70 -14.32
N GLN A 93 -5.78 22.45 -13.59
CA GLN A 93 -4.47 22.91 -14.05
C GLN A 93 -3.41 22.48 -13.04
N ALA A 94 -2.29 21.98 -13.55
CA ALA A 94 -1.11 21.70 -12.75
C ALA A 94 -0.17 22.91 -12.75
N ILE A 95 0.38 23.25 -11.59
CA ILE A 95 1.48 24.21 -11.43
C ILE A 95 2.71 23.49 -10.89
N ASP A 96 3.88 23.98 -11.24
CA ASP A 96 5.18 23.52 -10.74
C ASP A 96 5.61 24.25 -9.46
N GLY A 97 6.70 23.78 -8.86
CA GLY A 97 7.29 24.39 -7.66
C GLY A 97 6.77 23.82 -6.35
N LEU A 98 6.07 22.68 -6.39
CA LEU A 98 5.80 21.91 -5.18
C LEU A 98 7.13 21.34 -4.66
N ASP A 99 7.42 21.59 -3.39
CA ASP A 99 8.56 21.02 -2.70
C ASP A 99 8.06 20.52 -1.34
N LEU A 100 8.19 19.21 -1.13
CA LEU A 100 7.71 18.52 0.07
C LEU A 100 8.89 17.86 0.78
N ASP A 101 9.14 18.25 2.03
CA ASP A 101 10.12 17.58 2.90
C ASP A 101 9.81 16.07 3.02
N THR A 102 8.51 15.73 3.07
CA THR A 102 8.00 14.37 3.18
C THR A 102 6.97 14.08 2.08
N PRO A 103 7.33 13.28 1.06
CA PRO A 103 6.42 12.93 -0.02
C PRO A 103 5.27 12.04 0.47
N GLN A 104 4.25 11.92 -0.36
CA GLN A 104 3.19 10.94 -0.15
C GLN A 104 3.77 9.53 -0.30
N THR A 105 3.44 8.66 0.65
CA THR A 105 4.00 7.31 0.70
C THR A 105 2.94 6.35 1.22
N SER A 106 2.87 5.16 0.62
CA SER A 106 2.17 4.00 1.17
C SER A 106 3.19 2.89 1.38
N ASN A 107 3.26 2.34 2.59
CA ASN A 107 4.12 1.24 2.96
C ASN A 107 3.25 0.17 3.66
N ASN A 108 3.42 -1.08 3.27
CA ASN A 108 2.70 -2.20 3.86
C ASN A 108 3.61 -3.42 3.95
N THR A 109 3.99 -3.79 5.17
CA THR A 109 4.70 -5.03 5.47
C THR A 109 3.76 -6.00 6.15
N VAL A 110 3.64 -7.22 5.63
CA VAL A 110 2.85 -8.29 6.23
C VAL A 110 3.70 -9.53 6.39
N VAL A 111 3.72 -10.10 7.58
CA VAL A 111 4.32 -11.40 7.88
C VAL A 111 3.23 -12.31 8.40
N SER A 112 3.06 -13.49 7.81
CA SER A 112 2.06 -14.46 8.23
C SER A 112 2.67 -15.85 8.36
N LEU A 113 2.25 -16.55 9.42
CA LEU A 113 2.52 -17.96 9.64
C LEU A 113 1.20 -18.72 9.64
N ASP A 114 1.05 -19.62 8.69
CA ASP A 114 -0.12 -20.48 8.51
C ASP A 114 0.23 -21.92 8.88
N TYR A 115 -0.67 -22.59 9.60
CA TYR A 115 -0.64 -24.01 9.88
C TYR A 115 -1.94 -24.66 9.41
N SER A 116 -1.84 -25.82 8.77
CA SER A 116 -3.00 -26.63 8.40
C SER A 116 -2.79 -28.10 8.74
N HIS A 117 -3.83 -28.75 9.24
CA HIS A 117 -3.87 -30.18 9.52
C HIS A 117 -5.18 -30.78 8.98
N SER A 118 -5.10 -31.73 8.04
CA SER A 118 -6.27 -32.26 7.33
C SER A 118 -7.05 -33.37 8.05
N ASN A 119 -6.47 -33.96 9.11
CA ASN A 119 -7.11 -35.02 9.90
C ASN A 119 -7.09 -34.76 11.43
N VAL A 120 -7.74 -33.68 11.89
CA VAL A 120 -7.96 -33.41 13.33
C VAL A 120 -9.42 -33.70 13.67
N LEU A 121 -9.69 -34.70 14.51
CA LEU A 121 -11.05 -35.10 14.90
C LEU A 121 -11.95 -35.42 13.69
N ASN A 122 -11.41 -36.09 12.66
CA ASN A 122 -12.06 -36.33 11.36
C ASN A 122 -12.41 -35.05 10.59
N GLY A 123 -11.78 -33.92 10.92
CA GLY A 123 -12.00 -32.62 10.31
C GLY A 123 -10.70 -31.91 9.89
N ASN A 124 -10.84 -30.71 9.34
CA ASN A 124 -9.72 -29.88 8.88
C ASN A 124 -9.48 -28.74 9.86
N LEU A 125 -8.27 -28.67 10.42
CA LEU A 125 -7.83 -27.58 11.27
C LEU A 125 -6.96 -26.61 10.46
N LYS A 126 -7.24 -25.31 10.58
CA LYS A 126 -6.41 -24.23 10.05
C LYS A 126 -6.16 -23.19 11.13
N GLY A 127 -4.90 -22.84 11.32
CA GLY A 127 -4.47 -21.75 12.19
C GLY A 127 -3.66 -20.75 11.41
N GLN A 128 -3.84 -19.47 11.70
CA GLN A 128 -3.02 -18.39 11.16
C GLN A 128 -2.69 -17.42 12.27
N ILE A 129 -1.45 -16.94 12.29
CA ILE A 129 -1.07 -15.72 12.97
C ILE A 129 -0.42 -14.77 11.96
N TYR A 130 -0.59 -13.47 12.15
CA TYR A 130 0.03 -12.48 11.30
C TYR A 130 0.44 -11.22 12.08
N TYR A 131 1.41 -10.53 11.50
CA TYR A 131 1.90 -9.23 11.87
C TYR A 131 1.77 -8.32 10.65
N ARG A 132 1.33 -7.08 10.86
CA ARG A 132 1.29 -6.07 9.81
C ARG A 132 1.84 -4.74 10.33
N ASP A 133 2.71 -4.15 9.54
CA ASP A 133 3.20 -2.78 9.71
C ASP A 133 2.75 -1.96 8.51
N TYR A 134 2.00 -0.89 8.75
CA TYR A 134 1.33 -0.13 7.70
C TYR A 134 1.48 1.36 7.94
N LEU A 135 1.97 2.06 6.91
CA LEU A 135 2.02 3.51 6.88
C LEU A 135 1.36 4.01 5.60
N THR A 136 0.48 5.00 5.71
CA THR A 136 0.09 5.83 4.57
C THR A 136 0.15 7.29 4.93
N ARG A 137 0.84 8.08 4.11
CA ARG A 137 1.00 9.52 4.25
C ARG A 137 0.33 10.23 3.09
N PHE A 138 -0.56 11.17 3.42
CA PHE A 138 -1.36 11.90 2.45
C PHE A 138 -0.70 13.20 2.00
N PHE A 139 -1.29 13.87 1.02
CA PHE A 139 -0.82 15.18 0.59
C PHE A 139 -1.00 16.20 1.73
N PRO A 140 -0.10 17.18 1.89
CA PRO A 140 -0.29 18.24 2.87
C PRO A 140 -1.54 19.06 2.59
N PHE A 141 -2.31 19.32 3.64
CA PHE A 141 -3.50 20.16 3.57
C PHE A 141 -3.17 21.58 4.01
N ASP A 142 -3.56 22.58 3.21
CA ASP A 142 -3.43 23.98 3.56
C ASP A 142 -4.61 24.44 4.44
N GLY A 143 -4.46 24.29 5.75
CA GLY A 143 -5.41 24.71 6.75
C GLY A 143 -5.27 26.16 7.21
N ARG A 144 -4.40 26.97 6.59
CA ARG A 144 -4.07 28.32 7.10
C ARG A 144 -5.26 29.27 7.16
N ALA A 145 -6.27 29.06 6.31
CA ALA A 145 -7.50 29.85 6.30
C ALA A 145 -8.54 29.40 7.35
N SER A 146 -8.30 28.29 8.06
CA SER A 146 -9.27 27.64 8.95
C SER A 146 -8.79 27.60 10.40
N VAL A 147 -9.43 28.40 11.27
CA VAL A 147 -9.10 28.45 12.71
C VAL A 147 -9.26 27.10 13.40
N SER A 148 -10.28 26.31 13.00
CA SER A 148 -10.50 24.95 13.50
C SER A 148 -9.40 23.96 13.13
N LEU A 149 -8.57 24.29 12.13
CA LEU A 149 -7.45 23.49 11.67
C LEU A 149 -6.10 24.08 12.09
N GLY A 150 -6.10 25.03 13.05
CA GLY A 150 -4.89 25.55 13.65
C GLY A 150 -4.12 26.59 12.83
N ASN A 151 -4.71 27.13 11.75
CA ASN A 151 -4.08 28.11 10.87
C ASN A 151 -2.69 27.68 10.35
N SER A 152 -2.51 26.39 10.07
CA SER A 152 -1.24 25.81 9.64
C SER A 152 -1.38 24.98 8.37
N ILE A 153 -0.26 24.67 7.74
CA ILE A 153 -0.16 23.54 6.80
C ILE A 153 0.14 22.30 7.64
N PHE A 154 -0.61 21.23 7.42
CA PHE A 154 -0.42 19.97 8.13
C PHE A 154 -0.56 18.81 7.16
N GLN A 155 0.10 17.70 7.48
CA GLN A 155 0.04 16.47 6.69
C GLN A 155 -0.49 15.37 7.60
N SER A 156 -1.46 14.61 7.11
CA SER A 156 -1.98 13.46 7.83
C SER A 156 -1.26 12.18 7.43
N GLU A 157 -1.06 11.31 8.41
CA GLU A 157 -0.59 9.95 8.18
C GLU A 157 -1.39 8.96 9.06
N ILE A 158 -1.51 7.74 8.55
CA ILE A 158 -1.95 6.59 9.33
C ILE A 158 -0.71 5.72 9.49
N ASP A 159 -0.27 5.55 10.73
CA ASP A 159 0.79 4.65 11.13
C ASP A 159 0.17 3.60 12.07
N SER A 160 0.20 2.33 11.65
CA SER A 160 -0.47 1.23 12.35
C SER A 160 0.39 -0.02 12.36
N THR A 161 0.53 -0.60 13.55
CA THR A 161 1.10 -1.92 13.75
C THR A 161 0.05 -2.84 14.35
N GLU A 162 -0.20 -3.98 13.68
CA GLU A 162 -1.26 -4.92 14.03
C GLU A 162 -0.71 -6.34 14.18
N TRP A 163 -1.26 -7.06 15.17
CA TRP A 163 -1.07 -8.51 15.32
C TRP A 163 -2.45 -9.16 15.33
N GLY A 164 -2.59 -10.28 14.65
CA GLY A 164 -3.85 -10.99 14.57
C GLY A 164 -3.67 -12.49 14.48
N GLY A 165 -4.74 -13.21 14.81
CA GLY A 165 -4.77 -14.66 14.69
C GLY A 165 -6.17 -15.17 14.40
N ARG A 166 -6.23 -16.32 13.73
CA ARG A 166 -7.46 -17.04 13.42
C ARG A 166 -7.24 -18.53 13.61
N LEU A 167 -8.24 -19.20 14.18
CA LEU A 167 -8.31 -20.66 14.26
C LEU A 167 -9.65 -21.10 13.68
N GLN A 168 -9.64 -22.14 12.86
CA GLN A 168 -10.83 -22.73 12.26
C GLN A 168 -10.72 -24.25 12.29
N LEU A 169 -11.78 -24.91 12.74
CA LEU A 169 -11.95 -26.36 12.68
C LEU A 169 -13.22 -26.66 11.90
N ASP A 170 -13.08 -27.31 10.76
CA ASP A 170 -14.22 -27.78 9.96
C ASP A 170 -14.48 -29.25 10.29
N THR A 171 -15.56 -29.53 11.02
CA THR A 171 -15.99 -30.88 11.38
C THR A 171 -17.02 -31.43 10.38
N PRO A 172 -17.15 -32.77 10.25
CA PRO A 172 -18.18 -33.41 9.41
C PRO A 172 -19.63 -33.01 9.77
#